data_AF-A0A7C8ACS2-F1
#
_entry.id   AF-A0A7C8ACS2-F1
#
_cell.length_a   1.000
_cell.length_b   1.000
_cell.length_c   1.000
_cell.angle_alpha   90.00
_cell.angle_beta   90.00
_cell.angle_gamma   90.00
#
_symmetry.space_group_name_H-M   'P 1'
#
loop_
_entity.id
_entity.type
_entity.pdbx_description
1 polymer ?
#
loop_
_entity_poly.entity_id
_entity_poly.type
_entity_poly.pdbx_seq_one_letter_code
_entity_poly.pdbx_strand_id
1 'polypeptide(L)'
;MLASTTRTGLVFFPAFDWAIHPTHPEREERLLYTQDQVCEEGILDIEGIVEFKPDIAKLEDIQRVHFCVPDELSVITESHLISAGGAKKIGVEVLEKNIVRGFALVRP
;
A
#
# COMPACT_ATOMS: atom_id res chain seq x y z
N MET A 1 12.13 14.56 20.93
CA MET A 1 11.65 13.93 19.68
C MET A 1 11.04 12.59 20.06
N LEU A 2 9.91 12.22 19.44
CA LEU A 2 9.32 10.91 19.61
C LEU A 2 10.14 9.89 18.81
N ALA A 3 10.42 8.75 19.43
CA ALA A 3 11.15 7.66 18.79
C ALA A 3 10.37 6.35 18.95
N SER A 4 10.25 5.60 17.87
CA SER A 4 9.64 4.29 17.86
C SER A 4 10.58 3.27 18.50
N THR A 5 10.02 2.36 19.29
CA THR A 5 10.78 1.23 19.87
C THR A 5 11.28 0.26 18.80
N THR A 6 10.66 0.26 17.62
CA THR A 6 10.99 -0.65 16.50
C THR A 6 11.05 0.13 15.20
N ARG A 7 11.97 -0.23 14.30
CA ARG A 7 11.94 0.32 12.95
C ARG A 7 10.68 -0.17 12.21
N THR A 8 9.79 0.74 11.86
CA THR A 8 8.48 0.46 11.27
C THR A 8 8.42 1.02 9.85
N GLY A 9 8.08 0.19 8.88
CA GLY A 9 7.90 0.62 7.49
C GLY A 9 6.48 1.09 7.21
N LEU A 10 6.35 2.13 6.40
CA LEU A 10 5.09 2.59 5.85
C LEU A 10 5.20 2.61 4.33
N VAL A 11 4.23 1.99 3.65
CA VAL A 11 4.00 2.23 2.22
C VAL A 11 2.73 3.04 2.11
N PHE A 12 2.83 4.20 1.46
CA PHE A 12 1.68 5.03 1.15
C PHE A 12 1.52 5.09 -0.37
N PHE A 13 0.39 4.59 -0.89
CA PHE A 13 0.05 4.82 -2.29
C PHE A 13 -1.42 5.11 -2.47
N PRO A 14 -1.74 6.35 -2.83
CA PRO A 14 -3.08 6.68 -3.23
C PRO A 14 -3.27 6.36 -4.72
N ALA A 15 -3.94 5.26 -5.01
CA ALA A 15 -4.59 5.09 -6.30
C ALA A 15 -5.91 5.88 -6.26
N PHE A 16 -5.88 7.15 -6.67
CA PHE A 16 -7.06 8.04 -6.66
C PHE A 16 -8.06 7.71 -7.79
N ASP A 17 -7.70 6.81 -8.69
CA ASP A 17 -8.35 6.72 -10.01
C ASP A 17 -9.56 5.77 -10.04
N TRP A 18 -9.90 5.14 -8.91
CA TRP A 18 -10.96 4.13 -8.85
C TRP A 18 -12.12 4.57 -7.97
N ALA A 19 -13.24 4.94 -8.59
CA ALA A 19 -14.54 5.09 -7.93
C ALA A 19 -15.60 4.34 -8.72
N ILE A 20 -16.25 3.34 -8.11
CA ILE A 20 -17.34 2.57 -8.74
C ILE A 20 -18.52 3.48 -9.10
N HIS A 21 -18.85 4.42 -8.19
CA HIS A 21 -19.97 5.36 -8.33
C HIS A 21 -19.82 6.50 -7.31
N PRO A 22 -20.30 7.73 -7.57
CA PRO A 22 -20.19 8.87 -6.63
C PRO A 22 -20.81 8.64 -5.24
N THR A 23 -21.77 7.72 -5.13
CA THR A 23 -22.41 7.37 -3.85
C THR A 23 -21.87 6.09 -3.22
N HIS A 24 -20.97 5.38 -3.89
CA HIS A 24 -20.39 4.13 -3.37
C HIS A 24 -19.58 4.41 -2.09
N PRO A 25 -19.58 3.54 -1.06
CA PRO A 25 -18.84 3.79 0.18
C PRO A 25 -17.32 3.59 0.04
N GLU A 26 -16.89 2.80 -0.95
CA GLU A 26 -15.49 2.70 -1.35
C GLU A 26 -15.18 3.91 -2.24
N ARG A 27 -14.44 4.88 -1.70
CA ARG A 27 -14.14 6.18 -2.33
C ARG A 27 -12.73 6.64 -2.03
N GLU A 28 -12.16 7.43 -2.93
CA GLU A 28 -10.79 7.97 -2.87
C GLU A 28 -10.48 8.67 -1.54
N GLU A 29 -11.47 9.33 -0.94
CA GLU A 29 -11.26 10.15 0.24
C GLU A 29 -10.85 9.31 1.46
N ARG A 30 -11.15 8.00 1.47
CA ARG A 30 -10.72 7.10 2.56
C ARG A 30 -9.20 7.08 2.74
N LEU A 31 -8.44 7.09 1.64
CA LEU A 31 -6.97 7.14 1.71
C LEU A 31 -6.48 8.56 1.91
N LEU A 32 -7.10 9.57 1.30
CA LEU A 32 -6.76 10.98 1.51
C LEU A 32 -6.84 11.35 2.99
N TYR A 33 -7.97 11.07 3.65
CA TYR A 33 -8.13 11.40 5.07
C TYR A 33 -7.14 10.68 5.96
N THR A 34 -6.80 9.43 5.63
CA THR A 34 -5.79 8.70 6.40
C THR A 34 -4.40 9.28 6.16
N GLN A 35 -4.09 9.75 4.94
CA GLN A 35 -2.86 10.47 4.64
C GLN A 35 -2.76 11.75 5.45
N ASP A 36 -3.80 12.56 5.38
CA ASP A 36 -3.88 13.85 6.05
C ASP A 36 -3.69 13.65 7.54
N GLN A 37 -4.36 12.67 8.14
CA GLN A 37 -4.20 12.35 9.55
C GLN A 37 -2.76 11.89 9.89
N VAL A 38 -2.14 11.04 9.07
CA VAL A 38 -0.74 10.60 9.27
C VAL A 38 0.22 11.79 9.24
N CYS A 39 -0.01 12.76 8.35
CA CYS A 39 0.76 13.98 8.22
C CYS A 39 0.49 14.95 9.39
N GLU A 40 -0.77 15.22 9.72
CA GLU A 40 -1.18 16.14 10.78
C GLU A 40 -0.71 15.69 12.16
N GLU A 41 -0.74 14.39 12.43
CA GLU A 41 -0.25 13.80 13.68
C GLU A 41 1.29 13.67 13.71
N GLY A 42 1.99 14.05 12.64
CA GLY A 42 3.46 14.02 12.58
C GLY A 42 4.05 12.61 12.65
N ILE A 43 3.30 11.59 12.20
CA ILE A 43 3.74 10.19 12.28
C ILE A 43 5.04 9.98 11.49
N LEU A 44 5.17 10.62 10.34
CA LEU A 44 6.36 10.51 9.49
C LEU A 44 7.61 11.17 10.11
N ASP A 45 7.43 12.04 11.11
CA ASP A 45 8.53 12.69 11.84
C ASP A 45 9.04 11.85 13.03
N ILE A 46 8.37 10.73 13.36
CA ILE A 46 8.78 9.83 14.44
C ILE A 46 10.05 9.08 14.03
N GLU A 47 11.10 9.21 14.82
CA GLU A 47 12.35 8.49 14.58
C GLU A 47 12.11 6.99 14.59
N GLY A 48 12.54 6.30 13.53
CA GLY A 48 12.31 4.87 13.34
C GLY A 48 11.10 4.51 12.49
N ILE A 49 10.29 5.48 12.05
CA ILE A 49 9.35 5.29 10.94
C ILE A 49 10.07 5.55 9.62
N VAL A 50 9.91 4.64 8.66
CA VAL A 50 10.57 4.70 7.34
C VAL A 50 9.51 4.57 6.26
N GLU A 51 9.47 5.53 5.36
CA GLU A 51 8.58 5.50 4.21
C GLU A 51 9.23 4.76 3.03
N PHE A 52 8.45 3.91 2.38
CA PHE A 52 8.81 3.20 1.17
C PHE A 52 7.83 3.53 0.04
N LYS A 53 8.36 3.62 -1.17
CA LYS A 53 7.52 3.64 -2.38
C LYS A 53 6.97 2.23 -2.63
N PRO A 54 5.71 2.10 -3.07
CA PRO A 54 5.18 0.80 -3.47
C PRO A 54 5.95 0.28 -4.69
N ASP A 55 6.05 -1.04 -4.77
CA ASP A 55 6.36 -1.70 -6.04
C ASP A 55 5.08 -1.89 -6.85
N ILE A 56 5.22 -2.19 -8.14
CA ILE A 56 4.13 -2.70 -8.97
C ILE A 56 4.25 -4.23 -8.98
N ALA A 57 3.17 -4.93 -8.58
CA ALA A 57 3.14 -6.38 -8.66
C ALA A 57 3.24 -6.82 -10.12
N LYS A 58 3.97 -7.92 -10.37
CA LYS A 58 4.06 -8.50 -11.71
C LYS A 58 2.97 -9.54 -11.91
N LEU A 59 2.70 -9.90 -13.17
CA LEU A 59 1.72 -10.94 -13.48
C LEU A 59 2.10 -12.29 -12.83
N GLU A 60 3.40 -12.59 -12.72
CA GLU A 60 3.85 -13.81 -12.04
C GLU A 60 3.53 -13.78 -10.54
N ASP A 61 3.48 -12.60 -9.91
CA ASP A 61 3.06 -12.49 -8.51
C ASP A 61 1.57 -12.84 -8.36
N ILE A 62 0.72 -12.44 -9.32
CA ILE A 62 -0.71 -12.73 -9.34
C ILE A 62 -0.97 -14.22 -9.56
N GLN A 63 -0.27 -14.82 -10.53
CA GLN A 63 -0.38 -16.24 -10.89
C GLN A 63 0.00 -17.20 -9.76
N ARG A 64 0.74 -16.74 -8.75
CA ARG A 64 1.06 -17.55 -7.56
C ARG A 64 -0.15 -17.83 -6.66
N VAL A 65 -1.21 -17.03 -6.77
CA VAL A 65 -2.37 -17.09 -5.87
C VAL A 65 -3.71 -17.10 -6.59
N HIS A 66 -3.78 -16.63 -7.83
CA HIS A 66 -5.03 -16.51 -8.60
C HIS A 66 -4.97 -17.26 -9.92
N PHE A 67 -6.11 -17.82 -10.32
CA PHE A 67 -6.39 -18.24 -11.69
C PHE A 67 -7.30 -17.18 -12.33
N CYS A 68 -6.82 -16.49 -13.36
CA CYS A 68 -7.57 -15.44 -14.06
C CYS A 68 -8.15 -15.99 -15.37
N VAL A 69 -9.40 -15.61 -15.69
CA VAL A 69 -10.09 -15.98 -16.92
C VAL A 69 -10.76 -14.72 -17.51
N PRO A 70 -10.57 -14.38 -18.79
CA PRO A 70 -9.73 -15.07 -19.78
C PRO A 70 -8.21 -14.91 -19.55
N ASP A 71 -7.77 -13.82 -18.94
CA ASP A 71 -6.37 -13.54 -18.60
C ASP A 71 -6.28 -12.50 -17.47
N GLU A 72 -5.10 -12.29 -16.88
CA GLU A 72 -4.90 -11.37 -15.76
C GLU A 72 -5.27 -9.92 -16.12
N LEU A 73 -4.81 -9.43 -17.28
CA LEU A 73 -4.98 -8.05 -17.72
C LEU A 73 -6.44 -7.71 -18.02
N SER A 74 -7.26 -8.71 -18.30
CA SER A 74 -8.70 -8.55 -18.51
C SER A 74 -9.50 -8.33 -17.22
N VAL A 75 -8.96 -8.69 -16.05
CA VAL A 75 -9.67 -8.67 -14.76
C VAL A 75 -9.02 -7.79 -13.70
N ILE A 76 -7.81 -7.29 -13.94
CA ILE A 76 -7.09 -6.38 -13.03
C ILE A 76 -6.83 -5.04 -13.68
N THR A 77 -6.74 -4.00 -12.85
CA THR A 77 -6.31 -2.64 -13.22
C THR A 77 -4.95 -2.34 -12.62
N GLU A 78 -4.34 -1.23 -13.03
CA GLU A 78 -3.07 -0.78 -12.45
C GLU A 78 -3.15 -0.56 -10.93
N SER A 79 -4.29 -0.08 -10.41
CA SER A 79 -4.51 0.09 -8.97
C SER A 79 -4.41 -1.23 -8.20
N HIS A 80 -4.92 -2.34 -8.75
CA HIS A 80 -4.74 -3.68 -8.17
C HIS A 80 -3.26 -4.08 -8.09
N LEU A 81 -2.50 -3.83 -9.16
CA LEU A 81 -1.07 -4.18 -9.20
C LEU A 81 -0.25 -3.35 -8.21
N ILE A 82 -0.54 -2.06 -8.07
CA ILE A 82 0.15 -1.19 -7.13
C ILE A 82 -0.24 -1.55 -5.68
N SER A 83 -1.51 -1.87 -5.44
CA SER A 83 -1.97 -2.30 -4.11
C SER A 83 -1.27 -3.58 -3.66
N ALA A 84 -1.25 -4.60 -4.52
CA ALA A 84 -0.55 -5.85 -4.25
C ALA A 84 0.97 -5.64 -4.10
N GLY A 85 1.57 -4.80 -4.95
CA GLY A 85 2.99 -4.51 -4.90
C GLY A 85 3.41 -3.71 -3.66
N GLY A 86 2.58 -2.78 -3.19
CA GLY A 86 2.80 -2.05 -1.93
C GLY A 86 2.76 -2.97 -0.70
N ALA A 87 1.79 -3.89 -0.65
CA ALA A 87 1.74 -4.92 0.40
C ALA A 87 2.95 -5.86 0.33
N LYS A 88 3.33 -6.31 -0.87
CA LYS A 88 4.52 -7.14 -1.10
C LYS A 88 5.79 -6.44 -0.63
N LYS A 89 5.94 -5.15 -0.93
CA LYS A 89 7.10 -4.35 -0.55
C LYS A 89 7.33 -4.36 0.95
N ILE A 90 6.30 -4.09 1.76
CA ILE A 90 6.40 -4.21 3.22
C ILE A 90 6.84 -5.61 3.65
N GLY A 91 6.28 -6.66 3.05
CA GLY A 91 6.68 -8.04 3.34
C GLY A 91 8.15 -8.32 3.06
N VAL A 92 8.67 -7.83 1.92
CA VAL A 92 10.09 -7.95 1.56
C VAL A 92 10.98 -7.23 2.56
N GLU A 93 10.66 -5.98 2.92
CA GLU A 93 11.46 -5.19 3.86
C GLU A 93 11.53 -5.81 5.26
N VAL A 94 10.47 -6.50 5.69
CA VAL A 94 10.47 -7.29 6.94
C VAL A 94 11.38 -8.50 6.82
N LEU A 95 11.29 -9.26 5.71
CA LEU A 95 12.09 -10.47 5.50
C LEU A 95 13.58 -10.17 5.35
N GLU A 96 13.91 -9.03 4.71
CA GLU A 96 15.28 -8.53 4.60
C GLU A 96 15.81 -7.90 5.89
N LYS A 97 14.98 -7.78 6.93
CA LYS A 97 15.30 -7.20 8.24
C LYS A 97 15.62 -5.70 8.19
N ASN A 98 15.19 -5.01 7.14
CA ASN A 98 15.30 -3.55 7.04
C ASN A 98 14.35 -2.86 8.02
N ILE A 99 13.19 -3.47 8.27
CA ILE A 99 12.18 -3.08 9.27
C ILE A 99 11.75 -4.30 10.09
N VAL A 100 11.19 -4.06 11.28
CA VAL A 100 10.66 -5.13 12.15
C VAL A 100 9.20 -5.45 11.81
N ARG A 101 8.44 -4.44 11.37
CA ARG A 101 7.04 -4.51 11.00
C ARG A 101 6.70 -3.36 10.06
N GLY A 102 5.58 -3.43 9.37
CA GLY A 102 5.12 -2.31 8.57
C GLY A 102 3.64 -2.33 8.28
N PHE A 103 3.18 -1.25 7.68
CA PHE A 103 1.80 -1.04 7.28
C PHE A 103 1.76 -0.52 5.83
N ALA A 104 0.92 -1.12 4.99
CA ALA A 104 0.68 -0.66 3.63
C ALA A 104 -0.70 0.02 3.58
N LEU A 105 -0.71 1.34 3.40
CA LEU A 105 -1.91 2.12 3.12
C LEU A 105 -2.16 2.09 1.62
N VAL A 106 -2.88 1.08 1.18
CA VAL A 106 -3.15 0.79 -0.23
C VAL A 106 -4.62 0.42 -0.46
N ARG A 107 -5.08 0.61 -1.70
CA ARG A 107 -6.40 0.22 -2.18
C ARG A 107 -6.34 -0.19 -3.65
N PRO A 108 -7.28 -1.03 -4.13
CA PRO A 108 -7.64 -1.06 -5.53
C PRO A 108 -8.52 0.14 -5.93
#